data_AF-A0A9N8VA81-F1
#
_entry.id   AF-A0A9N8VA81-F1
#
_cell.length_a   1.000
_cell.length_b   1.000
_cell.length_c   1.000
_cell.angle_alpha   90.00
_cell.angle_beta   90.00
_cell.angle_gamma   90.00
#
_symmetry.space_group_name_H-M   'P 1'
#
loop_
_entity.id
_entity.type
_entity.pdbx_description
1 polymer ?
#
loop_
_entity_poly.entity_id
_entity_poly.type
_entity_poly.pdbx_seq_one_letter_code
_entity_poly.pdbx_strand_id
1 'polypeptide(L)' 'MPYSIDTIVKIIQVRETGKDESNFIVVWALGVYLVESEDREIEITLFIPVNEYERDPN' A
#
# COMPACT_ATOMS: atom_id res chain seq x y z
N MET A 1 -9.84 -14.25 -22.11
CA MET A 1 -9.04 -13.10 -21.65
C MET A 1 -9.14 -13.07 -20.13
N PRO A 2 -8.03 -13.12 -19.38
CA PRO A 2 -8.10 -12.89 -17.94
C PRO A 2 -8.52 -11.42 -17.75
N TYR A 3 -9.70 -11.23 -17.15
CA TYR A 3 -10.14 -9.92 -16.71
C TYR A 3 -9.40 -9.60 -15.42
N SER A 4 -8.46 -8.67 -15.46
CA SER A 4 -7.98 -8.03 -14.25
C SER A 4 -9.11 -7.15 -13.74
N ILE A 5 -9.73 -7.54 -12.63
CA ILE A 5 -10.68 -6.68 -11.91
C ILE A 5 -9.83 -5.84 -10.97
N ASP A 6 -9.76 -4.55 -11.24
CA ASP A 6 -9.11 -3.61 -10.33
C ASP A 6 -9.87 -3.62 -9.00
N THR A 7 -9.16 -3.86 -7.90
CA THR A 7 -9.74 -3.81 -6.55
C THR A 7 -9.48 -2.43 -5.96
N ILE A 8 -10.55 -1.67 -5.71
CA ILE A 8 -10.44 -0.38 -5.03
C ILE A 8 -10.35 -0.63 -3.52
N VAL A 9 -9.21 -0.28 -2.94
CA VAL A 9 -8.98 -0.36 -1.49
C VAL A 9 -9.12 1.04 -0.89
N LYS A 10 -10.02 1.19 0.08
CA LYS A 10 -10.13 2.39 0.91
C LYS A 10 -9.16 2.28 2.08
N ILE A 11 -8.13 3.11 2.09
CA ILE A 11 -7.19 3.18 3.21
C ILE A 11 -7.87 3.82 4.42
N ILE A 12 -7.88 3.11 5.55
CA ILE A 12 -8.51 3.55 6.81
C ILE A 12 -7.48 4.03 7.84
N GLN A 13 -6.26 3.47 7.80
CA GLN A 13 -5.18 3.86 8.70
C GLN A 13 -3.85 3.78 7.96
N VAL A 14 -2.98 4.75 8.22
CA VAL A 14 -1.60 4.77 7.76
C VAL A 14 -0.70 5.06 8.95
N ARG A 15 0.40 4.32 9.04
CA ARG A 15 1.44 4.51 10.04
C ARG A 15 2.81 4.37 9.37
N GLU A 16 3.60 5.43 9.46
CA GLU A 16 5.02 5.33 9.16
C GLU A 16 5.69 4.55 10.31
N THR A 17 6.39 3.48 9.96
CA THR A 17 7.04 2.60 10.93
C THR A 17 8.53 2.89 11.12
N GLY A 18 9.02 3.96 10.47
CA GLY A 18 10.37 4.48 10.58
C GLY A 18 11.19 4.23 9.31
N LYS A 19 12.41 4.78 9.30
CA LYS A 19 13.41 4.52 8.28
C LYS A 19 14.11 3.20 8.60
N ASP A 20 14.04 2.25 7.69
CA ASP A 20 14.81 1.02 7.81
C ASP A 20 16.29 1.30 7.45
N GLU A 21 17.21 0.51 7.97
CA GLU A 21 18.66 0.64 7.71
C GLU A 21 19.00 0.59 6.20
N SER A 22 18.06 0.05 5.42
CA SER A 22 18.12 -0.22 3.98
C SER A 22 17.81 0.98 3.06
N ASN A 23 17.73 2.23 3.54
CA ASN A 23 17.32 3.43 2.76
C ASN A 23 15.86 3.45 2.27
N PHE A 24 14.97 2.70 2.91
CA PHE A 24 13.53 2.76 2.64
C PHE A 24 12.78 3.39 3.81
N ILE A 25 11.71 4.11 3.50
CA ILE A 25 10.65 4.46 4.44
C ILE A 25 9.66 3.32 4.40
N VAL A 26 9.41 2.69 5.56
CA VAL A 26 8.41 1.63 5.67
C VAL A 26 7.09 2.25 6.11
N VAL A 27 6.10 2.16 5.24
CA VAL A 27 4.74 2.61 5.51
C VAL A 27 3.85 1.40 5.67
N TRP A 28 3.16 1.35 6.81
CA TRP A 28 2.17 0.36 7.11
C TRP A 28 0.78 0.97 6.98
N ALA A 29 -0.13 0.29 6.29
CA ALA A 29 -1.48 0.76 6.09
C ALA A 29 -2.50 -0.35 6.28
N LEU A 30 -3.63 -0.01 6.89
CA LEU A 30 -4.83 -0.83 6.88
C LEU A 30 -5.79 -0.25 5.85
N GLY A 31 -6.31 -1.12 5.00
CA GLY A 31 -7.35 -0.81 4.05
C GLY A 31 -8.57 -1.69 4.23
N VAL A 32 -9.68 -1.24 3.68
CA VAL A 32 -10.88 -2.05 3.49
C VAL A 32 -11.25 -2.05 2.02
N TYR A 33 -11.72 -3.18 1.52
CA TYR A 33 -12.20 -3.33 0.16
C TYR A 33 -13.47 -4.18 0.13
N LEU A 34 -14.28 -3.96 -0.90
CA LEU A 34 -15.54 -4.69 -1.04
C LEU A 34 -15.29 -5.99 -1.79
N VAL A 35 -15.77 -7.09 -1.19
CA VAL A 35 -15.97 -8.36 -1.89
C VAL A 35 -17.47 -8.62 -1.91
N GLU A 36 -18.04 -8.53 -3.11
CA GLU A 36 -19.49 -8.58 -3.32
C GLU A 36 -20.21 -7.46 -2.52
N SER A 37 -20.69 -7.77 -1.32
CA SER A 37 -21.40 -6.83 -0.42
C SER A 37 -20.80 -6.77 0.99
N GLU A 38 -19.64 -7.39 1.20
CA GLU A 38 -18.95 -7.43 2.50
C GLU A 38 -17.66 -6.61 2.47
N ASP A 39 -17.45 -5.80 3.50
CA ASP A 39 -16.17 -5.15 3.76
C ASP A 39 -15.15 -6.20 4.22
N ARG A 40 -13.99 -6.22 3.56
CA ARG A 40 -12.83 -7.05 3.91
C ARG A 40 -11.66 -6.16 4.26
N GLU A 41 -10.99 -6.49 5.35
CA GLU A 41 -9.77 -5.79 5.77
C GLU A 41 -8.55 -6.33 5.01
N ILE A 42 -7.61 -5.44 4.71
CA ILE A 42 -6.32 -5.78 4.13
C ILE A 42 -5.22 -4.97 4.83
N GLU A 43 -4.12 -5.65 5.10
CA GLU A 43 -2.90 -5.03 5.61
C GLU A 43 -1.91 -4.85 4.46
N ILE A 44 -1.39 -3.64 4.31
CA ILE A 44 -0.50 -3.25 3.21
C ILE A 44 0.78 -2.70 3.82
N THR A 45 1.92 -3.28 3.44
CA THR A 45 3.25 -2.75 3.78
C THR A 45 3.93 -2.24 2.52
N LEU A 46 4.28 -0.96 2.51
CA LEU A 46 4.92 -0.26 1.40
C LEU A 46 6.36 0.08 1.78
N PHE A 47 7.28 -0.20 0.86
CA PHE A 47 8.69 0.16 0.97
C PHE A 47 8.97 1.28 -0.03
N ILE A 48 9.11 2.51 0.47
CA ILE A 48 9.31 3.68 -0.38
C ILE A 48 10.81 4.03 -0.34
N PRO A 49 11.53 3.99 -1.47
CA PRO A 49 12.92 4.44 -1.50
C PRO A 49 13.03 5.87 -0.98
N VAL A 50 14.01 6.14 -0.11
CA VAL A 50 14.30 7.52 0.33
C VAL A 50 14.85 8.33 -0.84
N ASN A 51 15.59 7.68 -1.74
CA ASN A 51 16.12 8.28 -2.95
C ASN A 51 15.02 8.50 -3.98
N GLU A 52 14.72 9.75 -4.31
CA GLU A 52 13.66 10.12 -5.27
C GLU A 52 13.96 9.64 -6.69
N TYR A 53 15.23 9.46 -7.06
CA TYR A 53 15.63 8.91 -8.37
C TYR A 53 15.36 7.42 -8.52
N GLU A 54 15.12 6.71 -7.41
CA GLU A 54 14.72 5.29 -7.39
C GLU A 54 13.21 5.11 -7.31
N ARG A 55 12.45 6.20 -7.13
CA ARG A 55 10.99 6.16 -7.19
C ARG A 55 10.53 6.16 -8.64
N ASP A 56 9.37 5.55 -8.88
CA ASP A 56 8.74 5.62 -10.20
C ASP A 56 8.56 7.10 -10.62
N PRO A 57 8.89 7.46 -11.86
CA PRO A 57 8.75 8.83 -12.35
C PRO A 57 7.28 9.25 -12.36
N ASN A 58 7.00 10.45 -11.87
CA ASN A 58 5.68 11.10 -11.92
C ASN A 58 5.22 11.40 -13.35
#